data_AF-A0AAW9ISI4-F1
#
_entry.id   AF-A0AAW9ISI4-F1
#
_cell.length_a   1.000
_cell.length_b   1.000
_cell.length_c   1.000
_cell.angle_alpha   90.00
_cell.angle_beta   90.00
_cell.angle_gamma   90.00
#
_symmetry.space_group_name_H-M   'P 1'
#
loop_
_entity.id
_entity.type
_entity.pdbx_description
1 polymer ?
#
loop_
_entity_poly.entity_id
_entity_poly.type
_entity_poly.pdbx_seq_one_letter_code
_entity_poly.pdbx_strand_id
1 'polypeptide(L)'
;SKIKDDIFKLKTQITALGTVNLAAIAEYEEVCEKYEFMSAQEEDLNKAKDELMTVIYEMTTKMQELFRENFKILNENFNETFKDLFKGGNAELILGEGDELTANIEINVQPPGKKLQNINLMSGGEKVLSAIALLFAILKMKPTPFCILDEIEAALDDAN
;
A
#
# COMPACT_ATOMS: atom_id res chain seq x y z
N SER A 1 19.22 6.24 -82.70
CA SER A 1 19.57 7.40 -81.87
C SER A 1 19.54 6.96 -80.42
N LYS A 2 20.66 7.07 -79.71
CA LYS A 2 20.86 6.60 -78.32
C LYS A 2 19.73 7.04 -77.37
N ILE A 3 19.20 8.23 -77.63
CA ILE A 3 18.06 8.85 -76.93
C ILE A 3 16.78 7.99 -76.99
N LYS A 4 16.52 7.28 -78.08
CA LYS A 4 15.33 6.41 -78.19
C LYS A 4 15.44 5.16 -77.30
N ASP A 5 16.63 4.59 -77.18
CA ASP A 5 16.86 3.43 -76.31
C ASP A 5 16.79 3.82 -74.82
N ASP A 6 17.30 5.00 -74.47
CA ASP A 6 17.21 5.52 -73.10
C ASP A 6 15.76 5.83 -72.71
N ILE A 7 14.97 6.43 -73.62
CA ILE A 7 13.52 6.62 -73.43
C ILE A 7 12.80 5.28 -73.25
N PHE A 8 13.17 4.26 -74.04
CA PHE A 8 12.57 2.94 -73.93
C PHE A 8 12.88 2.29 -72.57
N LYS A 9 14.14 2.32 -72.12
CA LYS A 9 14.54 1.81 -70.80
C LYS A 9 13.83 2.51 -69.65
N LEU A 10 13.74 3.85 -69.68
CA LEU A 10 13.01 4.63 -68.69
C LEU A 10 11.52 4.27 -68.67
N LYS A 11 10.90 4.09 -69.84
CA LYS A 11 9.52 3.62 -69.93
C LYS A 11 9.34 2.24 -69.31
N THR A 12 10.23 1.29 -69.61
CA THR A 12 10.15 -0.07 -69.05
C THR A 12 10.30 -0.07 -67.53
N GLN A 13 11.20 0.77 -66.98
CA GLN A 13 11.38 0.95 -65.55
C GLN A 13 10.15 1.57 -64.88
N ILE A 14 9.52 2.56 -65.52
CA ILE A 14 8.25 3.16 -65.04
C ILE A 14 7.13 2.13 -65.03
N THR A 15 7.00 1.32 -66.09
CA THR A 15 5.98 0.26 -66.13
C THR A 15 6.24 -0.85 -65.11
N ALA A 16 7.51 -1.14 -64.80
CA ALA A 16 7.91 -2.14 -63.80
C ALA A 16 7.58 -1.74 -62.36
N LEU A 17 7.40 -0.45 -62.07
CA LEU A 17 6.94 0.07 -60.78
C LEU A 17 5.44 -0.23 -60.51
N GLY A 18 4.72 -0.74 -61.51
CA GLY A 18 3.30 -1.06 -61.40
C GLY A 18 2.39 0.17 -61.56
N THR A 19 1.10 -0.02 -61.33
CA THR A 19 0.10 1.05 -61.41
C THR A 19 0.24 1.99 -60.21
N VAL A 20 0.36 3.30 -60.47
CA VAL A 20 0.36 4.33 -59.43
C VAL A 20 -0.97 4.26 -58.67
N ASN A 21 -0.91 3.92 -57.38
CA ASN A 21 -2.09 3.93 -56.53
C ASN A 21 -2.40 5.38 -56.10
N LEU A 22 -3.26 6.06 -56.85
CA LEU A 22 -3.69 7.43 -56.55
C LEU A 22 -4.49 7.51 -55.22
N ALA A 23 -5.07 6.40 -54.76
CA ALA A 23 -5.76 6.35 -53.47
C ALA A 23 -4.79 6.28 -52.28
N ALA A 24 -3.52 5.93 -52.50
CA ALA A 24 -2.52 5.81 -51.43
C ALA A 24 -2.26 7.13 -50.71
N ILE A 25 -2.45 8.28 -51.37
CA ILE A 25 -2.30 9.60 -50.74
C ILE A 25 -3.40 9.82 -49.71
N ALA A 26 -4.66 9.56 -50.08
CA ALA A 26 -5.80 9.69 -49.18
C ALA A 26 -5.77 8.62 -48.06
N GLU A 27 -5.38 7.39 -48.37
CA GLU A 27 -5.19 6.32 -47.36
C GLU A 27 -4.09 6.68 -46.36
N TYR A 28 -2.99 7.29 -46.82
CA TYR A 28 -1.92 7.76 -45.93
C TYR A 28 -2.41 8.88 -45.00
N GLU A 29 -3.16 9.85 -45.53
CA GLU A 29 -3.75 10.93 -44.71
C GLU A 29 -4.68 10.36 -43.64
N GLU A 30 -5.59 9.44 -43.98
CA GLU A 30 -6.50 8.79 -43.03
C GLU A 30 -5.74 8.00 -41.94
N VAL A 31 -4.72 7.23 -42.34
CA VAL A 31 -3.89 6.47 -41.40
C VAL A 31 -3.10 7.40 -40.48
N CYS A 32 -2.57 8.52 -40.99
CA CYS A 32 -1.86 9.50 -40.19
C CYS A 32 -2.78 10.19 -39.18
N GLU A 33 -3.97 10.64 -39.59
CA GLU A 33 -4.94 11.23 -38.66
C GLU A 33 -5.31 10.26 -37.54
N LYS A 34 -5.55 8.99 -37.87
CA LYS A 34 -5.82 7.95 -36.88
C LYS A 34 -4.63 7.70 -35.96
N TYR A 35 -3.41 7.68 -36.50
CA TYR A 35 -2.20 7.51 -35.73
C TYR A 35 -1.98 8.66 -34.74
N GLU A 36 -2.13 9.91 -35.20
CA GLU A 36 -2.00 11.09 -34.35
C GLU A 36 -3.04 11.09 -33.23
N PHE A 37 -4.29 10.76 -33.56
CA PHE A 37 -5.36 10.65 -32.57
C PHE A 37 -5.07 9.56 -31.51
N MET A 38 -4.68 8.36 -31.94
CA MET A 38 -4.36 7.27 -31.01
C MET A 38 -3.12 7.58 -30.17
N SER A 39 -2.11 8.23 -30.74
CA SER A 39 -0.89 8.64 -30.03
C SER A 39 -1.20 9.68 -28.95
N ALA A 40 -2.06 10.65 -29.24
CA ALA A 40 -2.52 11.62 -28.25
C ALA A 40 -3.30 10.95 -27.10
N GLN A 41 -4.19 9.99 -27.42
CA GLN A 41 -4.89 9.23 -26.39
C GLN A 41 -3.97 8.39 -25.51
N GLU A 42 -2.93 7.79 -26.10
CA GLU A 42 -1.92 7.04 -25.36
C GLU A 42 -1.14 7.96 -24.42
N GLU A 43 -0.75 9.15 -24.87
CA GLU A 43 -0.05 10.12 -24.05
C GLU A 43 -0.91 10.58 -22.86
N ASP A 44 -2.19 10.90 -23.10
CA ASP A 44 -3.12 11.31 -22.05
C ASP A 44 -3.36 10.19 -21.03
N LEU A 45 -3.47 8.94 -21.48
CA LEU A 45 -3.62 7.78 -20.59
C LEU A 45 -2.38 7.57 -19.73
N ASN A 46 -1.19 7.72 -20.31
CA ASN A 46 0.07 7.63 -19.57
C ASN A 46 0.19 8.74 -18.52
N LYS A 47 -0.17 9.98 -18.86
CA LYS A 47 -0.22 11.10 -17.89
C LYS A 47 -1.17 10.80 -16.73
N ALA A 48 -2.40 10.37 -17.03
CA ALA A 48 -3.38 10.04 -16.01
C ALA A 48 -2.90 8.91 -15.09
N LYS A 49 -2.21 7.90 -15.65
CA LYS A 49 -1.59 6.83 -14.87
C LYS A 49 -0.51 7.38 -13.91
N ASP A 50 0.37 8.24 -14.40
CA ASP A 50 1.45 8.80 -13.58
C ASP A 50 0.92 9.71 -12.46
N GLU A 51 -0.12 10.48 -12.74
CA GLU A 51 -0.84 11.26 -11.72
C GLU A 51 -1.44 10.36 -10.63
N LEU A 52 -2.12 9.28 -11.01
CA LEU A 52 -2.68 8.32 -10.05
C LEU A 52 -1.59 7.64 -9.21
N MET A 53 -0.47 7.26 -9.82
CA MET A 53 0.67 6.68 -9.10
C MET A 53 1.27 7.67 -8.10
N THR A 54 1.32 8.95 -8.46
CA THR A 54 1.80 10.01 -7.56
C THR A 54 0.87 10.16 -6.34
N VAL A 55 -0.45 10.20 -6.57
CA VAL A 55 -1.43 10.28 -5.48
C VAL A 55 -1.33 9.07 -4.56
N ILE A 56 -1.19 7.86 -5.11
CA ILE A 56 -1.00 6.64 -4.31
C ILE A 56 0.25 6.76 -3.44
N TYR A 57 1.37 7.20 -4.03
CA TYR A 57 2.63 7.35 -3.30
C TYR A 57 2.53 8.35 -2.14
N GLU A 58 1.91 9.51 -2.37
CA GLU A 58 1.69 10.53 -1.35
C GLU A 58 0.80 10.00 -0.21
N MET A 59 -0.29 9.31 -0.57
CA MET A 59 -1.20 8.71 0.43
C MET A 59 -0.51 7.63 1.26
N THR A 60 0.25 6.73 0.63
CA THR A 60 1.00 5.69 1.34
C THR A 60 2.03 6.28 2.29
N THR A 61 2.77 7.30 1.85
CA THR A 61 3.76 7.99 2.69
C THR A 61 3.10 8.59 3.93
N LYS A 62 1.99 9.32 3.74
CA LYS A 62 1.23 9.92 4.84
C LYS A 62 0.63 8.87 5.78
N MET A 63 0.20 7.72 5.24
CA MET A 63 -0.30 6.61 6.04
C MET A 63 0.78 6.02 6.93
N GLN A 64 2.00 5.84 6.41
CA GLN A 64 3.15 5.35 7.19
C GLN A 64 3.56 6.32 8.31
N GLU A 65 3.57 7.64 8.03
CA GLU A 65 3.83 8.67 9.04
C GLU A 65 2.81 8.63 10.19
N LEU A 66 1.52 8.66 9.84
CA LEU A 66 0.43 8.58 10.82
C LEU A 66 0.45 7.27 11.60
N PHE A 67 0.78 6.16 10.94
CA PHE A 67 0.90 4.87 11.60
C PHE A 67 2.02 4.89 12.65
N ARG A 68 3.23 5.35 12.29
CA ARG A 68 4.37 5.45 13.24
C ARG A 68 4.05 6.30 14.44
N GLU A 69 3.46 7.48 14.21
CA GLU A 69 3.09 8.40 15.29
C GLU A 69 2.08 7.75 16.25
N ASN A 70 0.99 7.21 15.71
CA ASN A 70 -0.04 6.57 16.52
C ASN A 70 0.46 5.28 17.18
N PHE A 71 1.32 4.50 16.52
CA PHE A 71 1.90 3.29 17.08
C PHE A 71 2.76 3.60 18.30
N LYS A 72 3.56 4.68 18.24
CA LYS A 72 4.34 5.15 19.39
C LYS A 72 3.44 5.54 20.56
N ILE A 73 2.40 6.34 20.31
CA ILE A 73 1.43 6.76 21.33
C ILE A 73 0.71 5.54 21.93
N LEU A 74 0.30 4.59 21.09
CA LEU A 74 -0.33 3.35 21.53
C LEU A 74 0.61 2.53 22.43
N ASN A 75 1.89 2.42 22.07
CA ASN A 75 2.88 1.69 22.86
C ASN A 75 3.09 2.32 24.26
N GLU A 76 3.19 3.64 24.32
CA GLU A 76 3.27 4.40 25.59
C GLU A 76 2.02 4.17 26.44
N ASN A 77 0.83 4.36 25.87
CA ASN A 77 -0.44 4.12 26.55
C ASN A 77 -0.60 2.67 27.02
N PHE A 78 -0.10 1.70 26.24
CA PHE A 78 -0.15 0.28 26.58
C PHE A 78 0.71 -0.01 27.80
N ASN A 79 1.95 0.48 27.82
CA ASN A 79 2.84 0.30 28.96
C ASN A 79 2.27 0.93 30.25
N GLU A 80 1.73 2.14 30.16
CA GLU A 80 1.09 2.80 31.31
C GLU A 80 -0.13 2.02 31.81
N THR A 81 -1.03 1.66 30.91
CA THR A 81 -2.26 0.95 31.26
C THR A 81 -1.95 -0.44 31.80
N PHE A 82 -0.93 -1.12 31.27
CA PHE A 82 -0.46 -2.39 31.79
C PHE A 82 0.05 -2.25 33.23
N LYS A 83 0.86 -1.22 33.52
CA LYS A 83 1.35 -0.93 34.88
C LYS A 83 0.23 -0.66 35.85
N ASP A 84 -0.79 0.09 35.43
CA ASP A 84 -1.96 0.39 36.25
C ASP A 84 -2.73 -0.89 36.61
N LEU A 85 -2.96 -1.78 35.62
CA LEU A 85 -3.70 -3.02 35.81
C LEU A 85 -2.92 -4.06 36.64
N PHE A 86 -1.63 -4.23 36.37
CA PHE A 86 -0.79 -5.21 37.07
C PHE A 86 -0.12 -4.66 38.34
N LYS A 87 -0.36 -3.39 38.69
CA LYS A 87 0.28 -2.66 39.80
C LYS A 87 1.82 -2.73 39.73
N GLY A 88 2.36 -2.68 38.51
CA GLY A 88 3.79 -2.83 38.21
C GLY A 88 4.05 -3.56 36.88
N GLY A 89 5.31 -3.91 36.64
CA GLY A 89 5.72 -4.55 35.39
C GLY A 89 5.94 -3.57 34.24
N ASN A 90 6.10 -4.09 33.01
CA ASN A 90 6.20 -3.31 31.78
C ASN A 90 5.57 -4.08 30.63
N ALA A 91 5.13 -3.36 29.60
CA ALA A 91 4.69 -3.95 28.35
C ALA A 91 5.14 -3.10 27.17
N GLU A 92 5.38 -3.75 26.03
CA GLU A 92 5.82 -3.09 24.81
C GLU A 92 5.25 -3.78 23.56
N LEU A 93 5.01 -2.95 22.54
CA LEU A 93 4.68 -3.36 21.19
C LEU A 93 5.91 -3.16 20.30
N ILE A 94 6.25 -4.18 19.52
CA ILE A 94 7.38 -4.17 18.60
C ILE A 94 6.87 -4.43 17.19
N LEU A 95 7.29 -3.61 16.23
CA LEU A 95 7.05 -3.86 14.81
C LEU A 95 8.07 -4.86 14.30
N GLY A 96 7.58 -5.90 13.61
CA GLY A 96 8.41 -6.84 12.89
C GLY A 96 9.09 -6.20 11.68
N GLU A 97 9.97 -6.96 11.02
CA GLU A 97 10.68 -6.50 9.84
C GLU A 97 9.73 -6.31 8.64
N GLY A 98 10.00 -5.30 7.81
CA GLY A 98 9.27 -5.05 6.57
C GLY A 98 8.57 -3.69 6.52
N ASP A 99 7.54 -3.59 5.69
CA ASP A 99 6.69 -2.40 5.60
C ASP A 99 5.81 -2.29 6.83
N GLU A 100 5.92 -1.18 7.56
CA GLU A 100 5.20 -0.91 8.80
C GLU A 100 3.68 -1.06 8.68
N LEU A 101 3.11 -0.84 7.49
CA LEU A 101 1.67 -0.99 7.27
C LEU A 101 1.21 -2.46 7.20
N THR A 102 2.14 -3.38 6.98
CA THR A 102 1.87 -4.82 6.82
C THR A 102 2.68 -5.71 7.78
N ALA A 103 3.62 -5.11 8.51
CA ALA A 103 4.48 -5.79 9.47
C ALA A 103 3.65 -6.41 10.59
N ASN A 104 4.11 -7.57 11.06
CA ASN A 104 3.54 -8.18 12.25
C ASN A 104 3.84 -7.33 13.48
N ILE A 105 2.90 -7.29 14.43
CA ILE A 105 3.11 -6.63 15.72
C ILE A 105 3.36 -7.72 16.76
N GLU A 106 4.54 -7.68 17.37
CA GLU A 106 4.88 -8.51 18.52
C GLU A 106 4.50 -7.78 19.81
N ILE A 107 3.92 -8.56 20.73
CA ILE A 107 3.48 -8.05 22.03
C ILE A 107 4.32 -8.74 23.10
N ASN A 108 5.18 -7.96 23.75
CA ASN A 108 6.01 -8.43 24.84
C ASN A 108 5.52 -7.82 26.16
N VAL A 109 5.40 -8.67 27.17
CA VAL A 109 4.92 -8.27 28.49
C VAL A 109 5.84 -8.79 29.57
N GLN A 110 5.95 -8.01 30.64
CA GLN A 110 6.71 -8.32 31.82
C GLN A 110 5.83 -8.03 33.04
N PRO A 111 5.04 -9.02 33.52
CA PRO A 111 4.35 -8.92 34.79
C PRO A 111 5.33 -8.71 35.97
N PRO A 112 4.88 -8.13 37.10
CA PRO A 112 5.72 -7.92 38.27
C PRO A 112 6.35 -9.24 38.76
N GLY A 113 7.68 -9.24 38.91
CA GLY A 113 8.44 -10.41 39.35
C GLY A 113 8.74 -11.46 38.27
N LYS A 114 8.29 -11.25 37.02
CA LYS A 114 8.60 -12.15 35.88
C LYS A 114 9.58 -11.50 34.89
N LYS A 115 10.14 -12.33 34.01
CA LYS A 115 10.95 -11.88 32.88
C LYS A 115 10.06 -11.39 31.74
N LEU A 116 10.63 -10.59 30.83
CA LEU A 116 9.99 -10.21 29.58
C LEU A 116 9.76 -11.46 28.72
N GLN A 117 8.55 -11.62 28.21
CA GLN A 117 8.19 -12.74 27.34
C GLN A 117 7.06 -12.33 26.38
N ASN A 118 6.99 -13.00 25.23
CA ASN A 118 5.90 -12.81 24.28
C ASN A 118 4.55 -13.19 24.91
N ILE A 119 3.51 -12.42 24.64
CA ILE A 119 2.16 -12.60 25.21
C ILE A 119 1.62 -14.03 25.07
N ASN A 120 2.01 -14.75 24.02
CA ASN A 120 1.56 -16.13 23.79
C ASN A 120 2.14 -17.14 24.79
N LEU A 121 3.20 -16.78 25.50
CA LEU A 121 3.84 -17.61 26.53
C LEU A 121 3.30 -17.30 27.94
N MET A 122 2.36 -16.38 28.08
CA MET A 122 1.76 -16.04 29.38
C MET A 122 0.79 -17.12 29.88
N SER A 123 0.54 -17.15 31.19
CA SER A 123 -0.61 -17.90 31.71
C SER A 123 -1.93 -17.34 31.17
N GLY A 124 -3.00 -18.15 31.16
CA GLY A 124 -4.29 -17.76 30.60
C GLY A 124 -4.84 -16.44 31.17
N GLY A 125 -4.80 -16.27 32.49
CA GLY A 125 -5.24 -15.04 33.14
C GLY A 125 -4.37 -13.83 32.82
N GLU A 126 -3.04 -13.98 32.82
CA GLU A 126 -2.12 -12.90 32.43
C GLU A 126 -2.29 -12.51 30.96
N LYS A 127 -2.56 -13.47 30.08
CA LYS A 127 -2.83 -13.22 28.66
C LYS A 127 -4.11 -12.38 28.47
N VAL A 128 -5.17 -12.72 29.20
CA VAL A 128 -6.44 -11.96 29.15
C VAL A 128 -6.26 -10.56 29.71
N LEU A 129 -5.62 -10.41 30.87
CA LEU A 129 -5.40 -9.10 31.48
C LEU A 129 -4.48 -8.21 30.63
N SER A 130 -3.47 -8.80 29.98
CA SER A 130 -2.62 -8.11 28.99
C SER A 130 -3.42 -7.62 27.78
N ALA A 131 -4.34 -8.45 27.27
CA ALA A 131 -5.21 -8.08 26.14
C ALA A 131 -6.19 -6.96 26.52
N ILE A 132 -6.74 -6.99 27.73
CA ILE A 132 -7.59 -5.92 28.28
C ILE A 132 -6.78 -4.62 28.41
N ALA A 133 -5.54 -4.69 28.90
CA ALA A 133 -4.67 -3.52 28.98
C ALA A 133 -4.41 -2.88 27.60
N LEU A 134 -4.20 -3.71 26.56
CA LEU A 134 -4.04 -3.23 25.19
C LEU A 134 -5.33 -2.59 24.66
N LEU A 135 -6.48 -3.21 24.92
CA LEU A 135 -7.77 -2.64 24.53
C LEU A 135 -8.00 -1.27 25.16
N PHE A 136 -7.75 -1.12 26.46
CA PHE A 136 -7.88 0.16 27.14
C PHE A 136 -6.88 1.21 26.63
N ALA A 137 -5.67 0.81 26.25
CA ALA A 137 -4.71 1.71 25.61
C ALA A 137 -5.22 2.23 24.26
N ILE A 138 -5.86 1.37 23.46
CA ILE A 138 -6.52 1.78 22.20
C ILE A 138 -7.67 2.75 22.49
N LEU A 139 -8.50 2.46 23.50
CA LEU A 139 -9.62 3.34 23.89
C LEU A 139 -9.15 4.69 24.44
N LYS A 140 -8.01 4.76 25.14
CA LYS A 140 -7.38 6.02 25.55
C LYS A 140 -6.94 6.86 24.34
N MET A 141 -6.39 6.21 23.31
CA MET A 141 -5.95 6.89 22.10
C MET A 141 -7.12 7.36 21.23
N LYS A 142 -8.18 6.54 21.13
CA LYS A 142 -9.38 6.85 20.34
C LYS A 142 -10.63 6.57 21.18
N PRO A 143 -11.10 7.55 21.98
CA PRO A 143 -12.22 7.35 22.88
C PRO A 143 -13.50 7.05 22.09
N THR A 144 -14.12 5.91 22.41
CA THR A 144 -15.43 5.54 21.89
C THR A 144 -16.51 5.85 22.92
N PRO A 145 -17.72 6.26 22.49
CA PRO A 145 -18.78 6.67 23.42
C PRO A 145 -19.31 5.53 24.31
N PHE A 146 -19.16 4.27 23.87
CA PHE A 146 -19.44 3.10 24.68
C PHE A 146 -18.59 1.91 24.19
N CYS A 147 -18.31 0.98 25.09
CA CYS A 147 -17.67 -0.31 24.83
C CYS A 147 -18.37 -1.35 25.72
N ILE A 148 -18.84 -2.45 25.12
CA ILE A 148 -19.46 -3.55 25.84
C ILE A 148 -18.50 -4.73 25.75
N LEU A 149 -18.14 -5.26 26.91
CA LEU A 149 -17.27 -6.43 27.04
C LEU A 149 -18.11 -7.56 27.62
N ASP A 150 -18.13 -8.68 26.91
CA ASP A 150 -18.88 -9.88 27.33
C ASP A 150 -17.90 -10.97 27.76
N GLU A 151 -18.26 -11.72 28.80
CA GLU A 151 -17.51 -12.88 29.34
C GLU A 151 -16.00 -12.67 29.64
N ILE A 152 -15.56 -11.47 30.00
CA ILE A 152 -14.13 -11.20 30.30
C ILE A 152 -13.62 -11.77 31.64
N GLU A 153 -14.53 -12.19 32.52
CA GLU A 153 -14.24 -12.55 33.91
C GLU A 153 -13.82 -14.01 34.09
N ALA A 154 -14.09 -14.91 33.13
CA ALA A 154 -13.80 -16.34 33.26
C ALA A 154 -12.29 -16.67 33.42
N ALA A 155 -11.42 -15.69 33.16
CA ALA A 155 -9.96 -15.80 33.30
C ALA A 155 -9.36 -14.85 34.35
N LEU A 156 -10.17 -13.98 34.99
CA LEU A 156 -9.76 -13.13 36.11
C LEU A 156 -10.22 -13.80 37.41
N ASP A 157 -9.29 -14.38 38.16
CA ASP A 157 -9.56 -14.96 39.48
C ASP A 157 -9.70 -13.83 40.53
N ASP A 158 -10.44 -14.07 41.62
CA ASP A 158 -10.90 -13.10 42.65
C ASP A 158 -9.79 -12.28 43.36
N ALA A 159 -8.51 -12.55 43.05
CA ALA A 159 -7.34 -11.97 43.71
C ALA A 159 -6.59 -10.89 42.91
N ASN A 160 -6.95 -10.61 41.66
CA ASN A 160 -6.26 -9.64 40.79
C ASN A 160 -7.07 -8.38 40.51
#